data_AF-A0A494B9G4-F1
#
_entry.id   AF-A0A494B9G4-F1
#
_cell.length_a   1.000
_cell.length_b   1.000
_cell.length_c   1.000
_cell.angle_alpha   90.00
_cell.angle_beta   90.00
_cell.angle_gamma   90.00
#
_symmetry.space_group_name_H-M   'P 1'
#
loop_
_entity.id
_entity.type
_entity.pdbx_description
1 polymer ?
#
loop_
_entity_poly.entity_id
_entity_poly.type
_entity_poly.pdbx_seq_one_letter_code
_entity_poly.pdbx_strand_id
1 'polypeptide(L)'
;MEPQAEERTLGEPAPPPSGALASPTPDEEERTEGGAPPTATPAGASGDSTSADGLWGLPVEHAERRPECGRCSRPQKVCLCPYLPVRPLQISTHLYIIQHPAEESRVLRTVPLLAACLPPDRCTVKIGRRFSEERCS
;
A
#
# COMPACT_ATOMS: atom_id res chain seq x y z
N MET A 1 28.05 -46.65 13.96
CA MET A 1 29.51 -46.56 13.74
C MET A 1 29.70 -45.47 12.70
N GLU A 2 29.81 -44.23 13.18
CA GLU A 2 30.47 -43.15 12.42
C GLU A 2 32.00 -43.31 12.63
N PRO A 3 32.87 -42.75 11.77
CA PRO A 3 33.26 -41.34 11.94
C PRO A 3 33.69 -40.56 10.68
N GLN A 4 33.92 -39.26 10.93
CA GLN A 4 34.78 -38.26 10.24
C GLN A 4 34.06 -37.36 9.21
N ALA A 5 33.74 -36.08 9.47
CA ALA A 5 34.44 -34.92 10.04
C ALA A 5 35.49 -34.28 9.10
N GLU A 6 35.17 -33.09 8.58
CA GLU A 6 36.02 -31.95 8.14
C GLU A 6 35.08 -30.93 7.45
N GLU A 7 35.28 -29.62 7.38
CA GLU A 7 36.02 -28.64 8.17
C GLU A 7 35.43 -27.26 7.83
N ARG A 8 35.09 -26.50 8.89
CA ARG A 8 35.15 -25.04 9.11
C ARG A 8 35.27 -24.10 7.89
N THR A 9 34.45 -23.03 7.88
CA THR A 9 34.98 -21.65 7.77
C THR A 9 34.06 -20.68 8.52
N LEU A 10 34.69 -19.93 9.42
CA LEU A 10 34.18 -18.83 10.22
C LEU A 10 34.09 -17.56 9.36
N GLY A 11 33.00 -16.81 9.48
CA GLY A 11 32.90 -15.45 8.95
C GLY A 11 31.70 -14.71 9.56
N GLU A 12 31.97 -13.85 10.54
CA GLU A 12 31.04 -12.88 11.17
C GLU A 12 31.73 -11.48 11.09
N PRO A 13 31.09 -10.34 11.44
CA PRO A 13 30.10 -9.55 10.68
C PRO A 13 30.46 -8.05 10.42
N ALA A 14 29.54 -7.33 9.74
CA ALA A 14 29.20 -5.87 9.79
C ALA A 14 30.14 -4.85 9.06
N PRO A 15 29.66 -3.70 8.49
CA PRO A 15 28.90 -2.62 9.17
C PRO A 15 27.71 -1.96 8.38
N PRO A 16 26.95 -1.02 8.99
CA PRO A 16 25.74 -0.37 8.43
C PRO A 16 26.05 0.92 7.60
N PRO A 17 25.04 1.67 7.09
CA PRO A 17 25.17 2.48 5.87
C PRO A 17 25.78 3.87 6.09
N SER A 18 26.57 4.31 5.11
CA SER A 18 27.04 5.71 5.00
C SER A 18 25.94 6.60 4.46
N GLY A 19 25.66 7.69 5.18
CA GLY A 19 24.70 8.72 4.80
C GLY A 19 25.29 9.82 3.91
N ALA A 20 24.38 10.62 3.35
CA ALA A 20 24.47 12.03 2.94
C ALA A 20 23.19 12.30 2.12
N LEU A 21 22.16 13.01 2.59
CA LEU A 21 22.09 14.47 2.75
C LEU A 21 22.82 15.22 1.62
N ALA A 22 22.09 15.52 0.55
CA ALA A 22 22.39 16.63 -0.34
C ALA A 22 21.09 17.14 -0.98
N SER A 23 20.61 18.27 -0.47
CA SER A 23 19.72 19.18 -1.19
C SER A 23 20.44 19.75 -2.41
N PRO A 24 19.69 20.17 -3.44
CA PRO A 24 19.98 21.47 -4.02
C PRO A 24 18.72 22.34 -4.24
N THR A 25 18.80 23.57 -3.72
CA THR A 25 18.20 24.80 -4.27
C THR A 25 19.37 25.74 -4.60
N PRO A 26 19.18 26.91 -5.24
CA PRO A 26 18.23 27.33 -6.27
C PRO A 26 18.98 27.78 -7.55
N ASP A 27 18.28 28.08 -8.64
CA ASP A 27 18.78 29.03 -9.63
C ASP A 27 17.67 30.03 -9.99
N GLU A 28 18.07 31.28 -10.08
CA GLU A 28 17.22 32.48 -10.12
C GLU A 28 16.79 32.82 -11.57
N GLU A 29 15.81 33.72 -11.61
CA GLU A 29 15.59 34.71 -12.68
C GLU A 29 14.86 34.25 -13.96
N GLU A 30 13.57 34.60 -14.05
CA GLU A 30 13.16 35.55 -15.10
C GLU A 30 11.90 36.32 -14.67
N ARG A 31 12.06 37.64 -14.58
CA ARG A 31 10.97 38.62 -14.53
C ARG A 31 10.35 38.72 -15.91
N THR A 32 9.02 38.71 -16.03
CA THR A 32 8.35 39.62 -16.99
C THR A 32 6.98 40.02 -16.47
N GLU A 33 6.74 41.32 -16.60
CA GLU A 33 5.63 42.13 -16.14
C GLU A 33 4.37 41.96 -17.01
N GLY A 34 3.18 42.26 -16.45
CA GLY A 34 2.11 42.89 -17.22
C GLY A 34 0.72 42.25 -17.16
N GLY A 35 -0.26 43.01 -16.63
CA GLY A 35 -1.65 42.94 -17.10
C GLY A 35 -2.74 42.67 -16.04
N ALA A 36 -3.36 43.75 -15.56
CA ALA A 36 -4.55 43.75 -14.69
C ALA A 36 -5.87 43.40 -15.47
N PRO A 37 -7.01 43.21 -14.78
CA PRO A 37 -8.06 42.23 -15.12
C PRO A 37 -9.21 42.81 -15.99
N PRO A 38 -10.21 41.98 -16.33
CA PRO A 38 -11.58 42.48 -16.32
C PRO A 38 -12.52 41.70 -15.39
N THR A 39 -13.17 42.50 -14.56
CA THR A 39 -14.46 42.32 -13.90
C THR A 39 -15.58 41.90 -14.87
N ALA A 40 -16.42 40.95 -14.44
CA ALA A 40 -17.85 40.98 -14.73
C ALA A 40 -18.60 40.07 -13.73
N THR A 41 -19.28 40.70 -12.78
CA THR A 41 -20.35 40.08 -11.98
C THR A 41 -21.67 40.29 -12.73
N PRO A 42 -22.48 39.26 -12.99
CA PRO A 42 -23.90 39.46 -13.18
C PRO A 42 -24.63 39.25 -11.86
N ALA A 43 -25.29 40.29 -11.40
CA ALA A 43 -26.37 40.20 -10.44
C ALA A 43 -27.58 39.52 -11.12
N GLY A 44 -28.04 38.42 -10.53
CA GLY A 44 -29.28 37.73 -10.89
C GLY A 44 -29.79 37.00 -9.67
N ALA A 45 -30.70 37.64 -8.93
CA ALA A 45 -31.39 37.02 -7.81
C ALA A 45 -32.65 36.26 -8.29
N SER A 46 -33.02 35.24 -7.51
CA SER A 46 -34.19 34.35 -7.63
C SER A 46 -34.04 33.14 -8.56
N GLY A 47 -33.25 32.18 -8.10
CA GLY A 47 -33.42 30.77 -8.45
C GLY A 47 -33.11 29.97 -7.19
N ASP A 48 -34.03 29.11 -6.78
CA ASP A 48 -33.90 28.21 -5.65
C ASP A 48 -32.57 27.43 -5.78
N SER A 49 -31.55 27.85 -5.03
CA SER A 49 -30.15 27.51 -5.31
C SER A 49 -29.81 26.16 -4.72
N THR A 50 -30.38 25.10 -5.28
CA THR A 50 -29.94 23.71 -5.07
C THR A 50 -29.40 23.11 -6.38
N SER A 51 -29.01 23.95 -7.35
CA SER A 51 -28.37 23.48 -8.57
C SER A 51 -26.89 23.20 -8.31
N ALA A 52 -26.50 21.94 -8.50
CA ALA A 52 -25.10 21.50 -8.44
C ALA A 52 -24.38 21.69 -9.79
N ASP A 53 -24.99 22.40 -10.75
CA ASP A 53 -24.43 22.68 -12.07
C ASP A 53 -23.22 23.62 -11.93
N GLY A 54 -22.04 23.04 -11.82
CA GLY A 54 -20.78 23.77 -11.66
C GLY A 54 -19.81 23.14 -10.65
N LEU A 55 -20.26 22.19 -9.81
CA LEU A 55 -19.37 21.51 -8.87
C LEU A 55 -18.27 20.70 -9.56
N TRP A 56 -18.49 20.25 -10.80
CA TRP A 56 -17.49 19.49 -11.58
C TRP A 56 -16.31 20.34 -12.06
N GLY A 57 -16.43 21.67 -12.06
CA GLY A 57 -15.38 22.60 -12.47
C GLY A 57 -14.47 23.07 -11.33
N LEU A 58 -14.70 22.59 -10.11
CA LEU A 58 -13.85 22.92 -8.97
C LEU A 58 -12.48 22.25 -9.12
N PRO A 59 -11.37 22.97 -8.81
CA PRO A 59 -10.04 22.37 -8.80
C PRO A 59 -10.01 21.13 -7.91
N VAL A 60 -9.52 20.02 -8.45
CA VAL A 60 -9.26 18.81 -7.67
C VAL A 60 -7.91 18.98 -7.00
N GLU A 61 -7.92 19.18 -5.68
CA GLU A 61 -6.70 19.17 -4.88
C GLU A 61 -6.09 17.76 -4.92
N HIS A 62 -4.93 17.62 -5.57
CA HIS A 62 -4.20 16.37 -5.65
C HIS A 62 -3.47 16.13 -4.32
N ALA A 63 -4.17 15.50 -3.37
CA ALA A 63 -3.55 15.06 -2.13
C ALA A 63 -2.64 13.84 -2.38
N GLU A 64 -1.47 13.83 -1.74
CA GLU A 64 -0.59 12.66 -1.76
C GLU A 64 -1.31 11.43 -1.21
N ARG A 65 -1.07 10.28 -1.84
CA ARG A 65 -1.61 9.00 -1.36
C ARG A 65 -1.02 8.71 0.01
N ARG A 66 -1.89 8.35 0.97
CA ARG A 66 -1.47 7.91 2.30
C ARG A 66 -0.51 6.72 2.18
N PRO A 67 0.58 6.67 2.96
CA PRO A 67 1.49 5.54 2.91
C PRO A 67 0.81 4.24 3.37
N GLU A 68 1.12 3.15 2.67
CA GLU A 68 0.57 1.81 2.90
C GLU A 68 1.64 0.88 3.52
N CYS A 69 1.19 -0.15 4.24
CA CYS A 69 2.05 -1.16 4.83
C CYS A 69 2.52 -2.17 3.77
N GLY A 70 3.82 -2.41 3.65
CA GLY A 70 4.37 -3.38 2.71
C GLY A 70 3.98 -4.84 2.97
N ARG A 71 3.51 -5.19 4.19
CA ARG A 71 3.06 -6.55 4.52
C ARG A 71 1.59 -6.82 4.18
N CYS A 72 0.68 -5.90 4.49
CA CYS A 72 -0.77 -6.13 4.37
C CYS A 72 -1.51 -5.09 3.51
N SER A 73 -0.80 -4.15 2.90
CA SER A 73 -1.32 -3.06 2.07
C SER A 73 -2.39 -2.18 2.73
N ARG A 74 -2.50 -2.22 4.07
CA ARG A 74 -3.37 -1.30 4.81
C ARG A 74 -2.66 0.03 4.99
N PRO A 75 -3.39 1.15 5.06
CA PRO A 75 -2.78 2.43 5.38
C PRO A 75 -2.08 2.37 6.75
N GLN A 76 -0.90 2.98 6.85
CA GLN A 76 -0.02 2.84 8.02
C GLN A 76 -0.72 3.14 9.35
N LYS A 77 -1.52 4.21 9.42
CA LYS A 77 -2.23 4.63 10.65
C LYS A 77 -3.22 3.60 11.22
N VAL A 78 -3.71 2.67 10.40
CA VAL A 78 -4.71 1.66 10.79
C VAL A 78 -4.18 0.23 10.56
N CYS A 79 -2.86 0.09 10.40
CA CYS A 79 -2.23 -1.19 10.16
C CYS A 79 -2.24 -2.03 11.45
N LEU A 80 -2.59 -3.31 11.31
CA LEU A 80 -2.58 -4.28 12.41
C LEU A 80 -1.29 -5.09 12.47
N CYS A 81 -0.41 -4.99 11.47
CA CYS A 81 0.85 -5.75 11.43
C CYS A 81 1.76 -5.57 12.65
N PRO A 82 1.84 -4.40 13.31
CA PRO A 82 2.64 -4.24 14.52
C PRO A 82 2.22 -5.14 15.69
N TYR A 83 0.97 -5.64 15.68
CA TYR A 83 0.40 -6.47 16.74
C TYR A 83 0.34 -7.96 16.36
N LEU A 84 0.75 -8.32 15.13
CA LEU A 84 0.83 -9.72 14.70
C LEU A 84 2.06 -10.39 15.32
N PRO A 85 2.06 -11.73 15.46
CA PRO A 85 3.23 -12.47 15.88
C PRO A 85 4.48 -12.12 15.05
N VAL A 86 5.60 -11.88 15.73
CA VAL A 86 6.90 -11.59 15.09
C VAL A 86 7.37 -12.79 14.25
N ARG A 87 7.10 -14.00 14.74
CA ARG A 87 7.42 -15.26 14.05
C ARG A 87 6.12 -15.95 13.60
N PRO A 88 6.08 -16.54 12.39
CA PRO A 88 4.92 -17.30 11.94
C PRO A 88 4.57 -18.46 12.87
N LEU A 89 3.27 -18.68 13.07
CA LEU A 89 2.72 -19.75 13.89
C LEU A 89 2.92 -21.09 13.19
N GLN A 90 3.67 -22.00 13.82
CA GLN A 90 3.91 -23.33 13.27
C GLN A 90 2.62 -24.15 13.33
N ILE A 91 2.12 -24.58 12.17
CA ILE A 91 0.92 -25.41 12.03
C ILE A 91 1.26 -26.68 11.26
N SER A 92 0.66 -27.80 11.67
CA SER A 92 0.78 -29.09 10.97
C SER A 92 -0.21 -29.23 9.81
N THR A 93 -1.26 -28.41 9.80
CA THR A 93 -2.33 -28.40 8.80
C THR A 93 -2.02 -27.49 7.62
N HIS A 94 -2.55 -27.81 6.44
CA HIS A 94 -2.52 -26.92 5.27
C HIS A 94 -3.83 -26.15 5.17
N LEU A 95 -3.76 -24.82 5.06
CA LEU A 95 -4.93 -23.97 4.93
C LEU A 95 -5.13 -23.54 3.48
N TYR A 96 -6.32 -23.80 2.95
CA TYR A 96 -6.77 -23.30 1.65
C TYR A 96 -7.82 -22.22 1.86
N ILE A 97 -7.56 -21.02 1.34
CA ILE A 97 -8.45 -19.87 1.43
C ILE A 97 -8.99 -19.58 0.03
N ILE A 98 -10.29 -19.75 -0.14
CA ILE A 98 -10.99 -19.43 -1.37
C ILE A 98 -11.51 -18.01 -1.25
N GLN A 99 -10.95 -17.09 -2.04
CA GLN A 99 -11.26 -15.66 -1.96
C GLN A 99 -11.95 -15.17 -3.23
N HIS A 100 -13.07 -14.47 -3.08
CA HIS A 100 -13.72 -13.80 -4.21
C HIS A 100 -12.92 -12.56 -4.66
N PRO A 101 -12.80 -12.23 -5.96
CA PRO A 101 -12.03 -11.08 -6.42
C PRO A 101 -12.49 -9.74 -5.83
N ALA A 102 -13.81 -9.59 -5.61
CA ALA A 102 -14.34 -8.39 -4.96
C ALA A 102 -13.87 -8.25 -3.51
N GLU A 103 -13.55 -9.34 -2.81
CA GLU A 103 -12.98 -9.27 -1.47
C GLU A 103 -11.51 -8.90 -1.48
N GLU A 104 -10.76 -9.36 -2.48
CA GLU A 104 -9.36 -8.96 -2.69
C GLU A 104 -9.22 -7.44 -2.86
N SER A 105 -10.18 -6.78 -3.49
CA SER A 105 -10.11 -5.31 -3.64
C SER A 105 -10.40 -4.52 -2.35
N ARG A 106 -10.86 -5.17 -1.26
CA ARG A 106 -11.25 -4.46 -0.03
C ARG A 106 -10.01 -4.00 0.76
N VAL A 107 -10.11 -2.81 1.35
CA VAL A 107 -9.02 -2.22 2.16
C VAL A 107 -8.82 -2.96 3.48
N LEU A 108 -9.90 -3.47 4.09
CA LEU A 108 -9.89 -4.12 5.40
C LEU A 108 -9.86 -5.66 5.31
N ARG A 109 -9.02 -6.21 4.45
CA ARG A 109 -8.89 -7.66 4.29
C ARG A 109 -8.21 -8.31 5.50
N THR A 110 -8.69 -9.51 5.83
CA THR A 110 -8.12 -10.38 6.86
C THR A 110 -7.15 -11.41 6.28
N VAL A 111 -7.35 -11.82 5.01
CA VAL A 111 -6.51 -12.82 4.35
C VAL A 111 -5.01 -12.45 4.35
N PRO A 112 -4.58 -11.22 3.99
CA PRO A 112 -3.17 -10.87 4.06
C PRO A 112 -2.60 -10.88 5.48
N LEU A 113 -3.42 -10.57 6.50
CA LEU A 113 -3.00 -10.63 7.90
C LEU A 113 -2.79 -12.07 8.35
N LEU A 114 -3.72 -12.97 8.00
CA LEU A 114 -3.62 -14.39 8.32
C LEU A 114 -2.42 -15.03 7.62
N ALA A 115 -2.26 -14.77 6.31
CA ALA A 115 -1.11 -15.27 5.55
C ALA A 115 0.23 -14.77 6.13
N ALA A 116 0.28 -13.53 6.62
CA ALA A 116 1.47 -12.98 7.28
C ALA A 116 1.81 -13.62 8.64
N CYS A 117 0.87 -14.35 9.24
CA CYS A 117 1.05 -15.07 10.51
C CYS A 117 1.40 -16.54 10.34
N LEU A 118 1.37 -17.06 9.12
CA LEU A 118 1.54 -18.49 8.84
C LEU A 118 2.78 -18.75 7.99
N PRO A 119 3.36 -19.95 8.04
CA PRO A 119 4.40 -20.37 7.11
C PRO A 119 3.90 -20.26 5.66
N PRO A 120 4.74 -19.78 4.72
CA PRO A 120 4.32 -19.55 3.33
C PRO A 120 3.95 -20.85 2.61
N ASP A 121 4.46 -21.99 3.07
CA ASP A 121 4.15 -23.32 2.56
C ASP A 121 2.81 -23.87 3.06
N ARG A 122 2.22 -23.29 4.11
CA ARG A 122 1.02 -23.82 4.79
C ARG A 122 -0.25 -23.02 4.56
N CYS A 123 -0.18 -21.91 3.83
CA CYS A 123 -1.33 -21.08 3.51
C CYS A 123 -1.40 -20.82 2.01
N THR A 124 -2.44 -21.33 1.35
CA THR A 124 -2.66 -21.14 -0.09
C THR A 124 -3.95 -20.35 -0.30
N VAL A 125 -3.84 -19.18 -0.92
CA VAL A 125 -4.99 -18.35 -1.27
C VAL A 125 -5.30 -18.54 -2.76
N LYS A 126 -6.52 -18.98 -3.07
CA LYS A 126 -7.00 -19.13 -4.45
C LYS A 126 -8.08 -18.07 -4.69
N ILE A 127 -7.83 -17.17 -5.64
CA ILE A 127 -8.72 -16.07 -5.96
C ILE A 127 -9.57 -16.41 -7.19
N GLY A 128 -10.89 -16.24 -7.11
CA GLY A 128 -11.78 -16.61 -8.21
C GLY A 128 -13.27 -16.41 -7.94
N ARG A 129 -14.04 -16.26 -9.02
CA ARG A 129 -15.51 -16.21 -8.97
C ARG A 129 -16.17 -17.58 -8.99
N ARG A 130 -15.44 -18.56 -9.53
CA ARG A 130 -15.83 -19.97 -9.68
C ARG A 130 -14.61 -20.80 -9.36
N PHE A 131 -14.80 -22.04 -8.95
CA PHE A 131 -13.74 -22.97 -8.58
C PHE A 131 -14.16 -24.36 -9.09
N SER A 132 -13.45 -24.86 -10.10
CA SER A 132 -13.59 -26.22 -10.61
C SER A 132 -12.43 -27.05 -10.07
N GLU A 133 -12.56 -28.37 -10.08
CA GLU A 133 -11.52 -29.29 -9.59
C GLU A 133 -10.16 -29.02 -10.26
N GLU A 134 -10.17 -28.78 -11.57
CA GLU A 134 -9.00 -28.40 -12.40
C GLU A 134 -8.32 -27.09 -11.97
N ARG A 135 -9.05 -26.20 -11.28
CA ARG A 135 -8.56 -24.87 -10.87
C ARG A 135 -8.24 -24.78 -9.37
N CYS A 136 -8.57 -25.83 -8.61
CA CYS A 136 -8.36 -25.90 -7.16
C CYS A 136 -7.14 -26.75 -6.75
N SER A 137 -6.58 -27.57 -7.64
CA SER A 137 -5.32 -28.29 -7.39
C SER A 137 -4.13 -27.35 -7.20
#